data_AF-A0A1V5QKZ8-F1
#
_entry.id   AF-A0A1V5QKZ8-F1
#
_cell.length_a   1.000
_cell.length_b   1.000
_cell.length_c   1.000
_cell.angle_alpha   90.00
_cell.angle_beta   90.00
_cell.angle_gamma   90.00
#
_symmetry.space_group_name_H-M   'P 1'
#
loop_
_entity.id
_entity.type
_entity.pdbx_description
1 polymer ?
#
loop_
_entity_poly.entity_id
_entity_poly.type
_entity_poly.pdbx_seq_one_letter_code
_entity_poly.pdbx_strand_id
1 'polypeptide(L)' 'MERRYGNSRPSFGGPREMHDATCSDCGAQTKVPFKPIEGRPVYCRDCYQKHKHDRPNRPHFKREENNEEAQESDDE' A
#
# COMPACT_ATOMS: atom_id res chain seq x y z
N MET A 1 -8.03 8.68 37.31
CA MET A 1 -8.96 8.58 36.16
C MET A 1 -9.22 10.01 35.75
N GLU A 2 -8.78 10.53 34.60
CA GLU A 2 -9.37 10.25 33.28
C GLU A 2 -8.35 10.41 32.13
N ARG A 3 -8.51 9.55 31.14
CA ARG A 3 -7.61 9.27 30.03
C ARG A 3 -7.65 10.39 28.98
N ARG A 4 -6.65 11.26 28.92
CA ARG A 4 -6.47 12.20 27.79
C ARG A 4 -5.78 11.53 26.59
N TYR A 5 -6.45 10.56 25.95
CA TYR A 5 -6.06 10.10 24.61
C TYR A 5 -6.82 10.92 23.55
N GLY A 6 -6.39 12.17 23.37
CA GLY A 6 -6.81 12.99 22.23
C GLY A 6 -6.03 12.58 20.99
N ASN A 7 -6.47 11.52 20.30
CA ASN A 7 -5.95 11.11 19.00
C ASN A 7 -6.44 12.10 17.92
N SER A 8 -5.95 13.34 17.98
CA SER A 8 -6.16 14.36 16.95
C SER A 8 -5.13 14.18 15.84
N ARG A 9 -5.27 13.09 15.09
CA ARG A 9 -4.56 12.96 13.81
C ARG A 9 -5.23 13.94 12.83
N PRO A 10 -4.52 14.92 12.26
CA PRO A 10 -5.06 15.74 11.19
C PRO A 10 -5.47 14.82 10.06
N SER A 11 -6.77 14.76 9.78
CA SER A 11 -7.29 14.01 8.65
C SER A 11 -6.90 14.76 7.38
N PHE A 12 -5.74 14.44 6.81
CA PHE A 12 -5.29 14.89 5.47
C PHE A 12 -6.14 14.25 4.35
N GLY A 13 -7.45 14.16 4.55
CA GLY A 13 -8.43 13.66 3.59
C GLY A 13 -9.00 14.80 2.79
N GLY A 14 -8.19 15.45 1.95
CA GLY A 14 -8.75 16.26 0.86
C GLY A 14 -9.68 15.40 -0.02
N PRO A 15 -10.66 16.01 -0.72
CA PRO A 15 -11.55 15.27 -1.61
C PRO A 15 -10.71 14.52 -2.64
N ARG A 16 -10.71 13.19 -2.56
CA ARG A 16 -9.99 12.34 -3.51
C ARG A 16 -10.76 12.36 -4.81
N GLU A 17 -10.12 12.77 -5.89
CA GLU A 17 -10.69 12.65 -7.22
C GLU A 17 -10.96 11.16 -7.51
N MET A 18 -12.22 10.85 -7.80
CA MET A 18 -12.65 9.50 -8.15
C MET A 18 -12.64 9.39 -9.68
N HIS A 19 -11.91 8.42 -10.21
CA HIS A 19 -11.83 8.14 -11.63
C HIS A 19 -12.68 6.93 -11.98
N ASP A 20 -13.43 7.02 -13.07
CA ASP A 20 -14.17 5.89 -13.63
C ASP A 20 -13.18 4.89 -14.27
N ALA A 21 -13.36 3.62 -13.96
CA ALA A 21 -12.54 2.52 -14.46
C ALA A 21 -13.37 1.25 -14.65
N THR A 22 -12.93 0.37 -15.54
CA THR A 22 -13.56 -0.92 -15.79
C THR A 22 -12.81 -2.02 -15.07
N CYS A 23 -13.53 -2.87 -14.32
CA CYS A 23 -12.93 -4.02 -13.65
C CYS A 23 -12.38 -5.02 -14.67
N SER A 24 -11.11 -5.39 -14.57
CA SER A 24 -10.44 -6.33 -15.48
C SER A 24 -10.90 -7.78 -15.30
N ASP A 25 -11.51 -8.14 -14.16
CA ASP A 25 -12.03 -9.50 -13.91
C ASP A 25 -13.50 -9.66 -14.35
N CYS A 26 -14.37 -8.72 -13.96
CA CYS A 26 -15.82 -8.87 -14.15
C CYS A 26 -16.43 -7.89 -15.17
N GLY A 27 -15.65 -6.91 -15.66
CA GLY A 27 -16.13 -5.91 -16.63
C GLY A 27 -17.04 -4.83 -16.05
N ALA A 28 -17.30 -4.81 -14.74
CA ALA A 28 -18.15 -3.81 -14.11
C ALA A 28 -17.50 -2.42 -14.09
N GLN A 29 -18.30 -1.37 -14.30
CA GLN A 29 -17.87 0.02 -14.11
C GLN A 29 -17.73 0.33 -12.62
N THR A 30 -16.60 0.89 -12.22
CA THR A 30 -16.30 1.22 -10.83
C THR A 30 -15.56 2.55 -10.71
N LYS A 31 -15.66 3.17 -9.54
CA LYS A 31 -14.97 4.44 -9.25
C LYS A 31 -13.80 4.17 -8.32
N VAL A 32 -12.61 4.54 -8.75
CA VAL A 32 -11.36 4.31 -8.02
C VAL A 32 -10.67 5.63 -7.65
N PRO A 33 -10.01 5.73 -6.48
CA PRO A 33 -9.33 6.95 -6.04
C PRO A 33 -7.94 7.13 -6.69
N PHE A 34 -7.64 6.38 -7.75
CA PHE A 34 -6.37 6.41 -8.46
C PHE A 34 -6.64 6.44 -9.96
N LYS A 35 -5.77 7.10 -10.73
CA LYS A 35 -5.88 7.11 -12.20
C LYS A 35 -5.63 5.69 -12.73
N PRO A 36 -6.55 5.10 -13.52
CA PRO A 36 -6.28 3.85 -14.21
C PRO A 36 -5.11 4.07 -15.19
N ILE A 37 -4.08 3.23 -15.11
CA ILE A 37 -2.94 3.28 -16.02
C ILE A 37 -2.94 2.06 -16.93
N GLU A 38 -2.58 2.26 -18.19
CA GLU A 38 -2.42 1.17 -19.14
C GLU A 38 -1.26 0.27 -18.68
N GLY A 39 -1.56 -0.97 -18.33
CA GLY A 39 -0.60 -1.94 -17.77
C GLY A 39 -0.83 -2.36 -16.31
N ARG A 40 -1.72 -1.70 -15.56
CA ARG A 40 -2.17 -2.20 -14.23
C ARG A 40 -3.65 -2.56 -14.26
N PRO A 41 -4.04 -3.80 -13.93
CA PRO A 41 -5.45 -4.19 -13.89
C PRO A 41 -6.16 -3.46 -12.76
N VAL A 42 -7.37 -2.97 -13.06
CA VAL A 42 -8.25 -2.34 -12.09
C VAL A 42 -9.26 -3.38 -11.61
N TYR A 43 -9.47 -3.46 -10.31
CA TYR A 43 -10.41 -4.40 -9.71
C TYR A 43 -11.47 -3.66 -8.91
N CYS A 44 -12.73 -4.11 -9.04
CA CYS A 44 -13.79 -3.65 -8.14
C CYS A 44 -13.52 -4.14 -6.71
N ARG A 45 -14.28 -3.62 -5.74
CA ARG A 45 -14.09 -3.95 -4.32
C ARG A 45 -14.16 -5.47 -4.06
N ASP A 46 -15.08 -6.16 -4.74
CA ASP A 46 -15.30 -7.59 -4.55
C ASP A 46 -14.17 -8.44 -5.16
N CYS A 47 -13.76 -8.14 -6.41
CA CYS A 47 -12.62 -8.81 -7.04
C CYS A 47 -11.31 -8.54 -6.28
N TYR A 48 -11.10 -7.31 -5.84
CA TYR A 48 -9.92 -6.94 -5.06
C TYR A 48 -9.83 -7.69 -3.73
N GLN A 49 -10.96 -7.94 -3.06
CA GLN A 49 -10.98 -8.77 -1.86
C GLN A 49 -10.59 -10.21 -2.16
N LYS A 50 -11.14 -10.82 -3.22
CA LYS A 50 -10.77 -12.18 -3.64
C LYS A 50 -9.26 -12.31 -3.88
N HIS A 51 -8.66 -11.38 -4.62
CA HIS A 51 -7.21 -11.35 -4.88
C HIS A 51 -6.34 -11.09 -3.64
N LYS A 52 -6.88 -10.49 -2.57
CA LYS A 52 -6.13 -10.24 -1.33
C LYS A 52 -5.90 -11.50 -0.50
N HIS A 53 -6.85 -12.44 -0.54
CA HIS A 53 -6.82 -13.62 0.33
C HIS A 53 -5.79 -14.67 -0.11
N ASP A 54 -5.35 -14.64 -1.37
CA ASP A 54 -4.26 -15.46 -1.90
C ASP A 54 -2.86 -14.92 -1.60
N ARG A 55 -2.72 -13.90 -0.73
CA ARG A 55 -1.39 -13.50 -0.26
C ARG A 55 -0.99 -14.45 0.87
N PRO A 56 -0.08 -15.42 0.63
CA PRO A 56 0.48 -16.19 1.73
C PRO A 56 1.09 -15.18 2.70
N ASN A 57 0.78 -15.35 3.98
CA ASN A 57 1.29 -14.53 5.07
C ASN A 57 2.81 -14.53 4.98
N ARG A 58 3.38 -13.48 4.38
CA ARG A 58 4.82 -13.39 4.13
C ARG A 58 5.48 -13.32 5.50
N PRO A 59 6.26 -14.34 5.90
CA PRO A 59 6.89 -14.31 7.20
C PRO A 59 7.83 -13.11 7.24
N HIS A 60 7.66 -12.30 8.29
CA HIS A 60 8.50 -11.16 8.59
C HIS A 60 9.90 -11.70 8.94
N PHE A 61 10.76 -11.83 7.93
CA PHE A 61 12.17 -12.17 8.10
C PHE A 61 12.78 -11.15 9.07
N LYS A 62 12.99 -11.55 10.32
CA LYS A 62 13.70 -10.75 11.31
C LYS A 62 15.15 -10.66 10.82
N ARG A 63 15.60 -9.45 10.52
CA ARG A 63 17.00 -9.17 10.20
C ARG A 63 17.80 -9.31 11.50
N GLU A 64 18.60 -10.36 11.57
CA GLU A 64 19.59 -10.55 12.63
C GLU A 64 20.70 -9.50 12.47
N GLU A 65 21.04 -8.86 13.58
CA GLU A 65 22.02 -7.79 13.76
C GLU A 65 23.43 -8.29 13.47
N ASN A 66 24.16 -7.66 12.53
CA ASN A 66 25.63 -7.66 12.53
C ASN A 66 26.14 -6.36 11.89
N ASN A 67 26.77 -5.56 12.73
CA ASN A 67 27.48 -4.30 12.47
C ASN A 67 28.96 -4.59 12.71
N GLU A 68 29.80 -4.60 11.67
CA GLU A 68 31.27 -4.69 11.78
C GLU A 68 31.93 -4.31 10.44
N GLU A 69 32.79 -3.26 10.48
CA GLU A 69 34.03 -3.04 9.68
C GLU A 69 33.98 -2.91 8.13
N ALA A 70 34.75 -2.08 7.42
CA ALA A 70 35.86 -1.15 7.69
C ALA A 70 36.01 -0.19 6.47
N GLN A 71 36.19 1.12 6.69
CA GLN A 71 37.39 1.94 6.40
C GLN A 71 37.93 1.97 4.95
N GLU A 72 37.64 3.11 4.29
CA GLU A 72 38.60 4.08 3.73
C GLU A 72 40.08 3.66 3.71
N SER A 73 40.67 3.58 2.51
CA SER A 73 42.10 3.80 2.28
C SER A 73 42.33 4.37 0.88
N ASP A 74 43.09 5.46 0.88
CA ASP A 74 43.64 6.23 -0.24
C ASP A 74 44.48 5.40 -1.23
N ASP A 75 44.29 5.62 -2.53
CA ASP A 75 45.35 5.87 -3.55
C ASP A 75 44.66 6.16 -4.92
N GLU A 76 44.62 7.43 -5.34
CA GLU A 76 45.31 7.95 -6.55
C GLU A 76 45.07 9.46 -6.74
#